data_AF-A0A0F9BVU6-F1
#
_entry.id   AF-A0A0F9BVU6-F1
#
_cell.length_a   1.000
_cell.length_b   1.000
_cell.length_c   1.000
_cell.angle_alpha   90.00
_cell.angle_beta   90.00
_cell.angle_gamma   90.00
#
_symmetry.space_group_name_H-M   'P 1'
#
loop_
_entity.id
_entity.type
_entity.pdbx_description
1 polymer ?
#
loop_
_entity_poly.entity_id
_entity_poly.type
_entity_poly.pdbx_seq_one_letter_code
_entity_poly.pdbx_strand_id
1 'polypeptide(L)'
;MSEPTSALSFEDLVKRVAELLEIADWDTSDGTLVVPVTDKYSLEQCIRYVNNGIRMFIADAPPKGWRWMERIHSLTMAITYTGTATGGGATTLVDSGIADTYADDFFNTYTIYITEGTGVGESATVSDYTGASGTFTFSALSGGSTPDTTTKYTIAKSADAINGDGGRYMLPENFGGSVDGKITYAADSNHGTQINWVHEARIRDFRSIAIQSGYPVWAATLPYSPTGSAISANRRWEIMFEPRPASIQTVMFPYTLHFNKLQMRGGTATSAGATTIADTSRHEPDDYFNGQVVKVIHGTGKFSYAVVTDYVGSTGAFTVADWLDEDGGAGGTDPATGSLYIVQPAANIHPAGLQFDNTIEAACKARAQMETGDAGDNWIQEYRQVALPEAHRLDARSIPRRLGKFTSGYEGIGQYHGWRRRRCRSYDDVTTDNDL
;
A
#
# COMPACT_ATOMS: atom_id res chain seq x y z
N MET A 1 -28.94 16.00 -5.55
CA MET A 1 -27.63 16.64 -5.36
C MET A 1 -26.67 15.52 -5.03
N SER A 2 -25.88 15.07 -6.00
CA SER A 2 -24.81 14.11 -5.75
C SER A 2 -23.75 14.81 -4.89
N GLU A 3 -23.34 14.18 -3.80
CA GLU A 3 -22.19 14.66 -3.04
C GLU A 3 -20.97 14.72 -3.98
N PRO A 4 -20.11 15.76 -3.90
CA PRO A 4 -18.87 15.77 -4.64
C PRO A 4 -18.01 14.63 -4.06
N THR A 5 -17.93 13.53 -4.81
CA THR A 5 -17.50 12.21 -4.30
C THR A 5 -16.11 11.80 -4.75
N SER A 6 -15.42 12.59 -5.57
CA SER A 6 -14.11 12.19 -6.10
C SER A 6 -12.99 13.06 -5.53
N ALA A 7 -12.01 12.40 -4.91
CA ALA A 7 -10.69 12.97 -4.68
C ALA A 7 -10.10 13.43 -5.99
N LEU A 8 -9.37 14.55 -5.98
CA LEU A 8 -8.46 14.85 -7.08
C LEU A 8 -7.50 13.67 -7.24
N SER A 9 -7.65 12.99 -8.37
CA SER A 9 -6.74 11.90 -8.72
C SER A 9 -5.37 12.46 -9.08
N PHE A 10 -4.35 11.60 -9.11
CA PHE A 10 -3.04 12.03 -9.62
C PHE A 10 -3.10 12.51 -11.07
N GLU A 11 -3.97 11.91 -11.89
CA GLU A 11 -4.25 12.34 -13.26
C GLU A 11 -4.76 13.80 -13.28
N ASP A 12 -5.69 14.15 -12.40
CA ASP A 12 -6.25 15.50 -12.31
C ASP A 12 -5.20 16.52 -11.90
N LEU A 13 -4.37 16.20 -10.89
CA LEU A 13 -3.28 17.08 -10.46
C LEU A 13 -2.26 17.32 -11.58
N VAL A 14 -1.92 16.28 -12.35
CA VAL A 14 -1.02 16.39 -13.50
C VAL A 14 -1.63 17.26 -14.60
N LYS A 15 -2.93 17.10 -14.89
CA LYS A 15 -3.65 17.97 -15.83
C LYS A 15 -3.62 19.44 -15.39
N ARG A 16 -3.91 19.73 -14.12
CA ARG A 16 -3.87 21.11 -13.57
C ARG A 16 -2.49 21.75 -13.64
N VAL A 17 -1.44 20.98 -13.42
CA VAL A 17 -0.06 21.47 -13.57
C VAL A 17 0.28 21.68 -15.05
N ALA A 18 -0.12 20.77 -15.93
CA ALA A 18 0.11 20.92 -17.37
C ALA A 18 -0.62 22.14 -17.94
N GLU A 19 -1.84 22.43 -17.46
CA GLU A 19 -2.63 23.61 -17.81
C GLU A 19 -1.90 24.90 -17.41
N LEU A 20 -1.39 24.96 -16.17
CA LEU A 20 -0.61 26.11 -15.68
C LEU A 20 0.66 26.36 -16.51
N LEU A 21 1.30 25.30 -16.97
CA LEU A 21 2.54 25.36 -17.73
C LEU A 21 2.33 25.58 -19.23
N GLU A 22 1.08 25.66 -19.69
CA GLU A 22 0.72 25.80 -21.10
C GLU A 22 1.27 24.65 -21.99
N ILE A 23 1.50 23.47 -21.39
CA ILE A 23 1.99 22.25 -22.08
C ILE A 23 0.93 21.15 -22.14
N ALA A 24 -0.30 21.46 -21.73
CA ALA A 24 -1.37 20.48 -21.76
C ALA A 24 -1.84 20.19 -23.20
N ASP A 25 -2.11 18.92 -23.46
CA ASP A 25 -2.72 18.48 -24.71
C ASP A 25 -4.25 18.69 -24.63
N TRP A 26 -4.84 19.15 -25.72
CA TRP A 26 -6.28 19.31 -25.84
C TRP A 26 -6.83 18.29 -26.82
N ASP A 27 -7.82 17.52 -26.39
CA ASP A 27 -8.56 16.68 -27.33
C ASP A 27 -9.44 17.57 -28.21
N THR A 28 -9.09 17.61 -29.50
CA THR A 28 -9.82 18.42 -30.49
C THR A 28 -11.29 18.01 -30.69
N SER A 29 -11.67 16.80 -30.27
CA SER A 29 -13.02 16.26 -30.48
C SER A 29 -14.03 16.75 -29.43
N ASP A 30 -13.62 16.89 -28.17
CA ASP A 30 -14.49 17.28 -27.06
C ASP A 30 -13.99 18.50 -26.27
N GLY A 31 -12.83 19.03 -26.61
CA GLY A 31 -12.22 20.18 -25.92
C GLY A 31 -11.77 19.85 -24.51
N THR A 32 -11.62 18.58 -24.15
CA THR A 32 -11.18 18.17 -22.82
C THR A 32 -9.66 18.24 -22.70
N LEU A 33 -9.21 18.56 -21.49
CA LEU A 33 -7.80 18.58 -21.13
C LEU A 33 -7.28 17.15 -20.96
N VAL A 34 -6.24 16.81 -21.72
CA VAL A 34 -5.61 15.49 -21.72
C VAL A 34 -4.21 15.59 -21.10
N VAL A 35 -3.79 14.53 -20.42
CA VAL A 35 -2.42 14.41 -19.91
C VAL A 35 -1.46 14.44 -21.10
N PRO A 36 -0.38 15.25 -21.08
CA PRO A 36 0.53 15.40 -22.22
C PRO A 36 1.43 14.18 -22.38
N VAL A 37 0.88 13.08 -22.89
CA VAL A 37 1.59 11.81 -23.07
C VAL A 37 2.35 11.73 -24.39
N THR A 38 2.08 12.65 -25.31
CA THR A 38 2.73 12.72 -26.63
C THR A 38 4.20 13.09 -26.51
N ASP A 39 4.55 13.99 -25.59
CA ASP A 39 5.92 14.27 -25.18
C ASP A 39 6.24 13.70 -23.80
N LYS A 40 7.07 12.65 -23.79
CA LYS A 40 7.52 11.98 -22.56
C LYS A 40 8.18 12.95 -21.58
N TYR A 41 8.91 13.96 -22.07
CA TYR A 41 9.60 14.92 -21.21
C TYR A 41 8.59 15.80 -20.45
N SER A 42 7.60 16.34 -21.16
CA SER A 42 6.51 17.14 -20.57
C SER A 42 5.73 16.36 -19.51
N LEU A 43 5.39 15.10 -19.75
CA LEU A 43 4.74 14.25 -18.75
C LEU A 43 5.60 14.06 -17.50
N GLU A 44 6.87 13.70 -17.66
CA GLU A 44 7.79 13.46 -16.56
C GLU A 44 8.02 14.74 -15.74
N GLN A 45 8.05 15.90 -16.38
CA GLN A 45 8.14 17.20 -15.75
C GLN A 45 6.92 17.51 -14.88
N CYS A 46 5.70 17.33 -15.40
CA CYS A 46 4.47 17.49 -14.61
C CYS A 46 4.43 16.53 -13.42
N ILE A 47 4.76 15.25 -13.63
CA ILE A 47 4.82 14.24 -12.56
C ILE A 47 5.81 14.65 -11.48
N ARG A 48 6.98 15.20 -11.86
CA ARG A 48 7.98 15.70 -10.91
C ARG A 48 7.43 16.86 -10.09
N TYR A 49 6.78 17.83 -10.72
CA TYR A 49 6.21 18.99 -10.05
C TYR A 49 5.10 18.62 -9.07
N VAL A 50 4.16 17.74 -9.47
CA VAL A 50 3.11 17.26 -8.57
C VAL A 50 3.70 16.53 -7.36
N ASN A 51 4.64 15.62 -7.59
CA ASN A 51 5.31 14.91 -6.49
C ASN A 51 6.07 15.85 -5.54
N ASN A 52 6.77 16.85 -6.09
CA ASN A 52 7.47 17.85 -5.28
C ASN A 52 6.50 18.79 -4.56
N GLY A 53 5.35 19.10 -5.15
CA GLY A 53 4.28 19.88 -4.51
C GLY A 53 3.68 19.14 -3.32
N ILE A 54 3.37 17.85 -3.48
CA ILE A 54 2.90 17.01 -2.36
C ILE A 54 3.96 16.90 -1.27
N ARG A 55 5.25 16.75 -1.63
CA ARG A 55 6.35 16.75 -0.65
C ARG A 55 6.49 18.08 0.07
N MET A 56 6.30 19.21 -0.63
CA MET A 56 6.30 20.54 -0.03
C MET A 56 5.16 20.67 0.98
N PHE A 57 3.94 20.26 0.62
CA PHE A 57 2.80 20.23 1.54
C PHE A 57 3.05 19.37 2.79
N ILE A 58 3.63 18.19 2.62
CA ILE A 58 3.97 17.31 3.74
C ILE A 58 5.08 17.91 4.61
N ALA A 59 6.07 18.57 4.01
CA ALA A 59 7.17 19.21 4.73
C ALA A 59 6.72 20.46 5.50
N ASP A 60 5.74 21.21 4.99
CA ASP A 60 5.14 22.39 5.63
C ASP A 60 4.12 22.02 6.73
N ALA A 61 4.34 20.88 7.39
CA ALA A 61 3.52 20.40 8.49
C ALA A 61 3.53 21.39 9.68
N PRO A 62 2.45 21.42 10.49
CA PRO A 62 2.48 22.08 11.79
C PRO A 62 3.62 21.54 12.68
N PRO A 63 4.01 22.26 13.76
CA PRO A 63 5.11 21.84 14.63
C PRO A 63 4.99 20.44 15.27
N LYS A 64 3.76 19.90 15.34
CA LYS A 64 3.48 18.56 15.86
C LYS A 64 3.31 17.50 14.76
N GLY A 65 3.64 17.84 13.51
CA GLY A 65 3.32 17.04 12.35
C GLY A 65 1.87 17.16 11.91
N TRP A 66 1.56 16.55 10.76
CA TRP A 66 0.20 16.37 10.28
C TRP A 66 -0.47 15.22 11.03
N ARG A 67 -1.64 15.46 11.61
CA ARG A 67 -2.36 14.43 12.37
C ARG A 67 -3.00 13.40 11.46
N TRP A 68 -3.48 13.81 10.29
CA TRP A 68 -3.98 12.85 9.28
C TRP A 68 -2.93 11.83 8.81
N MET A 69 -1.63 12.11 9.02
CA MET A 69 -0.55 11.16 8.72
C MET A 69 -0.41 10.07 9.80
N GLU A 70 -0.93 10.29 11.01
CA GLU A 70 -0.98 9.26 12.05
C GLU A 70 -2.03 8.21 11.66
N ARG A 71 -1.58 7.01 11.33
CA ARG A 71 -2.45 5.89 10.95
C ARG A 71 -2.27 4.72 11.88
N ILE A 72 -3.31 3.91 12.01
CA ILE A 72 -3.22 2.61 12.69
C ILE A 72 -3.06 1.54 11.62
N HIS A 73 -1.95 0.80 11.67
CA HIS A 73 -1.80 -0.40 10.87
C HIS A 73 -2.44 -1.57 11.61
N SER A 74 -3.15 -2.41 10.87
CA SER A 74 -3.71 -3.68 11.35
C SER A 74 -3.07 -4.80 10.55
N LEU A 75 -2.47 -5.76 11.25
CA LEU A 75 -1.78 -6.90 10.66
C LEU A 75 -2.36 -8.19 11.22
N THR A 76 -2.81 -9.08 10.34
CA THR A 76 -3.28 -10.42 10.73
C THR A 76 -2.18 -11.45 10.55
N MET A 77 -1.79 -12.07 11.66
CA MET A 77 -0.78 -13.12 11.71
C MET A 77 -1.34 -14.43 11.13
N ALA A 78 -0.48 -15.16 10.43
CA ALA A 78 -0.72 -16.51 9.95
C ALA A 78 -0.01 -17.55 10.82
N ILE A 79 -0.60 -18.74 10.82
CA ILE A 79 0.05 -19.96 11.28
C ILE A 79 0.88 -20.51 10.12
N THR A 80 2.15 -20.84 10.40
CA THR A 80 3.01 -21.56 9.45
C THR A 80 3.05 -23.03 9.79
N TYR A 81 2.92 -23.85 8.75
CA TYR A 81 3.18 -25.28 8.81
C TYR A 81 4.42 -25.58 7.97
N THR A 82 5.15 -26.62 8.35
CA THR A 82 6.37 -27.05 7.64
C THR A 82 6.31 -28.53 7.39
N GLY A 83 6.84 -28.96 6.26
CA GLY A 83 6.90 -30.38 5.90
C GLY A 83 8.06 -30.70 4.98
N THR A 84 8.22 -31.99 4.69
CA THR A 84 9.16 -32.49 3.68
C THR A 84 8.36 -33.34 2.73
N ALA A 85 8.37 -32.96 1.45
CA ALA A 85 7.66 -33.71 0.44
C ALA A 85 8.16 -35.15 0.39
N THR A 86 7.22 -36.06 0.24
CA THR A 86 7.40 -37.49 0.00
C THR A 86 7.24 -37.85 -1.48
N GLY A 87 6.88 -36.87 -2.31
CA GLY A 87 6.72 -36.98 -3.74
C GLY A 87 6.00 -35.75 -4.31
N GLY A 88 5.69 -35.77 -5.60
CA GLY A 88 5.00 -34.69 -6.27
C GLY A 88 5.02 -34.82 -7.79
N GLY A 89 4.34 -33.89 -8.45
CA GLY A 89 4.32 -33.72 -9.89
C GLY A 89 4.31 -32.23 -10.23
N ALA A 90 4.27 -31.88 -11.51
CA ALA A 90 4.29 -30.46 -11.93
C ALA A 90 3.16 -29.62 -11.30
N THR A 91 2.05 -30.26 -10.91
CA THR A 91 0.86 -29.63 -10.33
C THR A 91 0.55 -30.11 -8.91
N THR A 92 1.44 -30.88 -8.28
CA THR A 92 1.20 -31.46 -6.94
C THR A 92 2.44 -31.56 -6.09
N LEU A 93 2.28 -31.45 -4.77
CA LEU A 93 3.27 -31.83 -3.77
C LEU A 93 2.59 -32.80 -2.79
N VAL A 94 3.23 -33.93 -2.48
CA VAL A 94 2.69 -34.94 -1.57
C VAL A 94 3.54 -35.00 -0.32
N ASP A 95 2.98 -34.74 0.85
CA ASP A 95 3.60 -35.06 2.15
C ASP A 95 2.73 -36.11 2.86
N SER A 96 3.05 -37.38 2.64
CA SER A 96 2.31 -38.48 3.26
C SER A 96 2.49 -38.52 4.78
N GLY A 97 3.44 -37.77 5.34
CA GLY A 97 3.66 -37.67 6.79
C GLY A 97 2.57 -36.89 7.51
N ILE A 98 1.82 -36.04 6.80
CA ILE A 98 0.68 -35.27 7.32
C ILE A 98 -0.68 -35.81 6.85
N ALA A 99 -0.69 -36.97 6.18
CA ALA A 99 -1.92 -37.67 5.82
C ALA A 99 -2.78 -37.91 7.06
N ASP A 100 -4.10 -37.74 6.91
CA ASP A 100 -5.11 -37.86 7.97
C ASP A 100 -4.94 -36.89 9.17
N THR A 101 -3.97 -35.97 9.13
CA THR A 101 -3.74 -34.98 10.20
C THR A 101 -4.65 -33.77 10.06
N TYR A 102 -4.89 -33.35 8.82
CA TYR A 102 -5.76 -32.22 8.49
C TYR A 102 -6.91 -32.69 7.61
N ALA A 103 -8.08 -32.08 7.80
CA ALA A 103 -9.24 -32.38 6.97
C ALA A 103 -8.99 -31.99 5.51
N ASP A 104 -9.81 -32.55 4.62
CA ASP A 104 -9.92 -32.12 3.23
C ASP A 104 -10.16 -30.59 3.17
N ASP A 105 -9.62 -29.95 2.13
CA ASP A 105 -9.71 -28.50 1.88
C ASP A 105 -9.04 -27.59 2.91
N PHE A 106 -8.40 -28.13 3.95
CA PHE A 106 -7.87 -27.33 5.06
C PHE A 106 -6.84 -26.27 4.62
N PHE A 107 -6.00 -26.60 3.64
CA PHE A 107 -4.96 -25.72 3.11
C PHE A 107 -5.38 -24.94 1.85
N ASN A 108 -6.64 -24.98 1.44
CA ASN A 108 -7.08 -24.28 0.24
C ASN A 108 -6.88 -22.77 0.40
N THR A 109 -6.36 -22.13 -0.65
CA THR A 109 -5.96 -20.71 -0.71
C THR A 109 -4.68 -20.34 0.06
N TYR A 110 -4.03 -21.30 0.74
CA TYR A 110 -2.73 -21.06 1.36
C TYR A 110 -1.64 -20.97 0.29
N THR A 111 -0.56 -20.25 0.60
CA THR A 111 0.63 -20.22 -0.26
C THR A 111 1.69 -21.15 0.31
N ILE A 112 2.13 -22.10 -0.51
CA ILE A 112 3.27 -22.97 -0.22
C ILE A 112 4.54 -22.34 -0.78
N TYR A 113 5.62 -22.36 0.01
CA TYR A 113 6.93 -21.85 -0.33
C TYR A 113 7.96 -22.96 -0.17
N ILE A 114 8.80 -23.16 -1.18
CA ILE A 114 9.86 -24.17 -1.13
C ILE A 114 11.10 -23.56 -0.49
N THR A 115 11.52 -24.13 0.63
CA THR A 115 12.61 -23.62 1.46
C THR A 115 13.93 -24.34 1.22
N GLU A 116 13.90 -25.61 0.82
CA GLU A 116 15.08 -26.41 0.45
C GLU A 116 14.71 -27.46 -0.61
N GLY A 117 15.71 -27.99 -1.32
CA GLY A 117 15.53 -29.04 -2.33
C GLY A 117 15.12 -28.52 -3.71
N THR A 118 14.52 -29.38 -4.52
CA THR A 118 14.05 -29.03 -5.87
C THR A 118 12.95 -27.98 -5.80
N GLY A 119 13.13 -26.88 -6.53
CA GLY A 119 12.23 -25.72 -6.56
C GLY A 119 12.49 -24.67 -5.48
N VAL A 120 13.65 -24.69 -4.79
CA VAL A 120 13.98 -23.71 -3.74
C VAL A 120 13.77 -22.26 -4.18
N GLY A 121 13.04 -21.49 -3.36
CA GLY A 121 12.67 -20.11 -3.65
C GLY A 121 11.42 -19.94 -4.50
N GLU A 122 10.84 -21.03 -5.01
CA GLU A 122 9.56 -21.01 -5.72
C GLU A 122 8.38 -21.09 -4.74
N SER A 123 7.22 -20.63 -5.20
CA SER A 123 5.96 -20.70 -4.46
C SER A 123 4.78 -21.07 -5.36
N ALA A 124 3.68 -21.49 -4.74
CA ALA A 124 2.40 -21.70 -5.41
C ALA A 124 1.22 -21.46 -4.46
N THR A 125 0.07 -21.07 -5.00
CA THR A 125 -1.18 -21.04 -4.25
C THR A 125 -1.86 -22.41 -4.36
N VAL A 126 -2.17 -23.01 -3.21
CA VAL A 126 -2.84 -24.31 -3.12
C VAL A 126 -4.30 -24.15 -3.55
N SER A 127 -4.67 -24.81 -4.64
CA SER A 127 -6.05 -24.85 -5.14
C SER A 127 -6.89 -25.91 -4.46
N ASP A 128 -6.26 -26.99 -4.00
CA ASP A 128 -6.92 -28.12 -3.32
C ASP A 128 -5.93 -28.86 -2.39
N TYR A 129 -6.43 -29.43 -1.30
CA TYR A 129 -5.68 -30.28 -0.38
C TYR A 129 -6.46 -31.54 -0.02
N THR A 130 -5.92 -32.69 -0.41
CA THR A 130 -6.50 -33.99 -0.10
C THR A 130 -5.99 -34.51 1.25
N GLY A 131 -6.86 -34.47 2.27
CA GLY A 131 -6.48 -34.82 3.65
C GLY A 131 -5.96 -36.26 3.82
N ALA A 132 -6.57 -37.22 3.11
CA ALA A 132 -6.24 -38.64 3.23
C ALA A 132 -4.86 -39.02 2.69
N SER A 133 -4.30 -38.23 1.76
CA SER A 133 -2.99 -38.50 1.15
C SER A 133 -1.92 -37.48 1.50
N GLY A 134 -2.32 -36.34 2.10
CA GLY A 134 -1.42 -35.21 2.31
C GLY A 134 -0.99 -34.56 0.98
N THR A 135 -1.87 -34.55 -0.02
CA THR A 135 -1.57 -34.02 -1.36
C THR A 135 -2.03 -32.57 -1.46
N PHE A 136 -1.09 -31.68 -1.77
CA PHE A 136 -1.36 -30.31 -2.19
C PHE A 136 -1.44 -30.25 -3.71
N THR A 137 -2.49 -29.61 -4.23
CA THR A 137 -2.70 -29.38 -5.66
C THR A 137 -2.59 -27.88 -5.97
N PHE A 138 -1.93 -27.54 -7.08
CA PHE A 138 -1.75 -26.17 -7.56
C PHE A 138 -1.47 -26.16 -9.08
N SER A 139 -1.55 -25.00 -9.74
CA SER A 139 -1.36 -24.89 -11.19
C SER A 139 0.08 -25.22 -11.64
N ALA A 140 1.07 -24.60 -11.00
CA ALA A 140 2.50 -24.88 -11.12
C ALA A 140 3.24 -24.13 -10.00
N LEU A 141 4.47 -24.54 -9.67
CA LEU A 141 5.38 -23.68 -8.91
C LEU A 141 5.80 -22.49 -9.77
N SER A 142 6.14 -21.36 -9.13
CA SER A 142 6.46 -20.11 -9.81
C SER A 142 7.66 -20.18 -10.77
N GLY A 143 8.58 -21.14 -10.61
CA GLY A 143 9.68 -21.40 -11.54
C GLY A 143 9.46 -22.61 -12.45
N GLY A 144 8.29 -23.27 -12.36
CA GLY A 144 7.94 -24.47 -13.13
C GLY A 144 8.64 -25.75 -12.67
N SER A 145 9.34 -25.73 -11.53
CA SER A 145 9.97 -26.94 -10.99
C SER A 145 8.92 -27.98 -10.57
N THR A 146 9.32 -29.25 -10.58
CA THR A 146 8.50 -30.36 -10.05
C THR A 146 9.04 -30.78 -8.68
N PRO A 147 8.24 -30.67 -7.60
CA PRO A 147 8.64 -31.14 -6.27
C PRO A 147 9.06 -32.61 -6.26
N ASP A 148 10.08 -32.94 -5.46
CA ASP A 148 10.53 -34.31 -5.23
C ASP A 148 10.69 -34.61 -3.73
N THR A 149 11.21 -35.78 -3.38
CA THR A 149 11.39 -36.22 -1.98
C THR A 149 12.41 -35.40 -1.18
N THR A 150 13.17 -34.51 -1.82
CA THR A 150 14.13 -33.60 -1.18
C THR A 150 13.54 -32.21 -0.93
N THR A 151 12.42 -31.90 -1.55
CA THR A 151 11.72 -30.62 -1.42
C THR A 151 11.20 -30.44 0.01
N LYS A 152 11.67 -29.41 0.70
CA LYS A 152 11.12 -28.96 1.98
C LYS A 152 10.30 -27.69 1.76
N TYR A 153 9.23 -27.56 2.53
CA TYR A 153 8.29 -26.45 2.34
C TYR A 153 7.82 -25.83 3.64
N THR A 154 7.40 -24.58 3.53
CA THR A 154 6.57 -23.86 4.50
C THR A 154 5.24 -23.51 3.83
N ILE A 155 4.14 -23.52 4.59
CA ILE A 155 2.81 -23.14 4.09
C ILE A 155 2.12 -22.22 5.09
N ALA A 156 1.52 -21.12 4.62
CA ALA A 156 0.91 -20.10 5.46
C ALA A 156 -0.35 -19.49 4.83
N LYS A 157 -1.31 -19.08 5.67
CA LYS A 157 -2.59 -18.45 5.27
C LYS A 157 -2.53 -16.92 5.17
N SER A 158 -1.37 -16.34 4.89
CA SER A 158 -1.26 -14.89 4.74
C SER A 158 -0.45 -14.55 3.50
N ALA A 159 -1.07 -13.76 2.63
CA ALA A 159 -0.41 -13.16 1.48
C ALA A 159 0.74 -12.22 1.90
N ASP A 160 0.70 -11.72 3.14
CA ASP A 160 1.70 -10.79 3.67
C ASP A 160 2.86 -11.49 4.38
N ALA A 161 2.73 -12.79 4.66
CA ALA A 161 3.80 -13.57 5.30
C ALA A 161 4.98 -13.74 4.33
N ILE A 162 6.15 -13.25 4.74
CA ILE A 162 7.33 -13.22 3.87
C ILE A 162 7.92 -14.63 3.77
N ASN A 163 7.97 -15.18 2.56
CA ASN A 163 8.54 -16.51 2.27
C ASN A 163 7.94 -17.63 3.14
N GLY A 164 6.66 -17.51 3.50
CA GLY A 164 5.96 -18.46 4.37
C GLY A 164 6.41 -18.44 5.84
N ASP A 165 7.29 -17.51 6.26
CA ASP A 165 7.63 -17.32 7.68
C ASP A 165 6.52 -16.52 8.36
N GLY A 166 5.65 -17.21 9.10
CA GLY A 166 4.55 -16.62 9.86
C GLY A 166 5.02 -15.74 11.01
N GLY A 167 6.32 -15.60 11.24
CA GLY A 167 6.88 -14.60 12.12
C GLY A 167 7.39 -13.34 11.41
N ARG A 168 7.22 -13.20 10.09
CA ARG A 168 7.70 -12.05 9.30
C ARG A 168 6.62 -11.58 8.34
N TYR A 169 6.34 -10.28 8.34
CA TYR A 169 5.28 -9.71 7.52
C TYR A 169 5.74 -8.46 6.81
N MET A 170 5.32 -8.29 5.56
CA MET A 170 5.55 -7.06 4.83
C MET A 170 4.69 -5.94 5.42
N LEU A 171 5.29 -4.78 5.67
CA LEU A 171 4.56 -3.59 6.06
C LEU A 171 4.05 -2.84 4.81
N PRO A 172 3.00 -2.02 4.97
CA PRO A 172 2.51 -1.18 3.90
C PRO A 172 3.61 -0.34 3.25
N GLU A 173 3.49 -0.08 1.96
CA GLU A 173 4.51 0.62 1.17
C GLU A 173 4.71 2.09 1.59
N ASN A 174 3.74 2.64 2.32
CA ASN A 174 3.77 3.96 2.92
C ASN A 174 4.34 3.96 4.36
N PHE A 175 4.86 2.84 4.87
CA PHE A 175 5.53 2.80 6.18
C PHE A 175 6.98 3.27 6.07
N GLY A 176 7.34 4.30 6.82
CA GLY A 176 8.66 4.96 6.75
C GLY A 176 9.73 4.42 7.69
N GLY A 177 9.47 3.34 8.43
CA GLY A 177 10.42 2.78 9.41
C GLY A 177 10.17 3.17 10.86
N SER A 178 9.31 4.16 11.12
CA SER A 178 9.00 4.65 12.46
C SER A 178 7.61 4.19 12.92
N VAL A 179 7.54 3.70 14.15
CA VAL A 179 6.30 3.41 14.86
C VAL A 179 6.07 4.49 15.90
N ASP A 180 4.83 4.95 16.07
CA ASP A 180 4.53 6.13 16.89
C ASP A 180 3.93 5.78 18.26
N GLY A 181 3.90 4.48 18.59
CA GLY A 181 3.26 4.03 19.81
C GLY A 181 3.35 2.52 20.01
N LYS A 182 2.58 2.04 20.98
CA LYS A 182 2.59 0.63 21.37
C LYS A 182 1.91 -0.23 20.32
N ILE A 183 2.40 -1.45 20.20
CA ILE A 183 1.73 -2.52 19.47
C ILE A 183 0.87 -3.33 20.43
N THR A 184 -0.39 -3.56 20.03
CA THR A 184 -1.39 -4.27 20.84
C THR A 184 -2.10 -5.29 20.00
N TYR A 185 -2.56 -6.38 20.61
CA TYR A 185 -3.56 -7.22 19.97
C TYR A 185 -4.86 -6.43 19.74
N ALA A 186 -5.61 -6.80 18.71
CA ALA A 186 -6.95 -6.27 18.48
C ALA A 186 -7.85 -6.51 19.72
N ALA A 187 -8.88 -5.68 19.88
CA ALA A 187 -9.88 -5.86 20.92
C ALA A 187 -10.50 -7.27 20.87
N ASP A 188 -10.94 -7.77 22.03
CA ASP A 188 -11.58 -9.09 22.19
C ASP A 188 -10.72 -10.32 21.83
N SER A 189 -9.41 -10.13 21.64
CA SER A 189 -8.45 -11.23 21.41
C SER A 189 -8.16 -12.08 22.66
N ASN A 190 -8.71 -11.73 23.83
CA ASN A 190 -8.46 -12.38 25.13
C ASN A 190 -6.97 -12.43 25.57
N HIS A 191 -6.11 -11.58 24.99
CA HIS A 191 -4.69 -11.50 25.34
C HIS A 191 -4.40 -10.32 26.27
N GLY A 192 -3.96 -10.62 27.50
CA GLY A 192 -3.50 -9.60 28.45
C GLY A 192 -2.04 -9.18 28.27
N THR A 193 -1.27 -9.93 27.47
CA THR A 193 0.16 -9.69 27.28
C THR A 193 0.39 -8.60 26.23
N GLN A 194 1.17 -7.58 26.58
CA GLN A 194 1.59 -6.54 25.64
C GLN A 194 2.74 -7.04 24.77
N ILE A 195 2.70 -6.69 23.48
CA ILE A 195 3.85 -6.85 22.59
C ILE A 195 4.76 -5.63 22.78
N ASN A 196 6.07 -5.86 22.93
CA ASN A 196 7.04 -4.78 23.09
C ASN A 196 7.89 -4.64 21.82
N TRP A 197 8.10 -3.39 21.41
CA TRP A 197 9.09 -3.08 20.40
C TRP A 197 10.49 -3.36 20.96
N VAL A 198 11.28 -4.13 20.22
CA VAL A 198 12.67 -4.46 20.57
C VAL A 198 13.56 -4.25 19.35
N HIS A 199 14.86 -4.19 19.58
CA HIS A 199 15.84 -4.18 18.50
C HIS A 199 15.85 -5.53 17.77
N GLU A 200 15.99 -5.49 16.44
CA GLU A 200 16.01 -6.67 15.58
C GLU A 200 17.01 -7.74 16.03
N ALA A 201 18.23 -7.33 16.41
CA ALA A 201 19.27 -8.25 16.88
C ALA A 201 18.78 -9.17 18.01
N ARG A 202 17.95 -8.65 18.93
CA ARG A 202 17.38 -9.46 20.01
C ARG A 202 16.50 -10.58 19.48
N ILE A 203 15.65 -10.29 18.49
CA ILE A 203 14.80 -11.32 17.89
C ILE A 203 15.65 -12.35 17.14
N ARG A 204 16.67 -11.92 16.40
CA ARG A 204 17.60 -12.83 15.72
C ARG A 204 18.32 -13.77 16.71
N ASP A 205 18.75 -13.25 17.85
CA ASP A 205 19.40 -14.06 18.89
C ASP A 205 18.45 -15.15 19.42
N PHE A 206 17.20 -14.81 19.74
CA PHE A 206 16.21 -15.80 20.20
C PHE A 206 15.90 -16.86 19.14
N ARG A 207 15.71 -16.45 17.90
CA ARG A 207 15.42 -17.37 16.78
C ARG A 207 16.60 -18.28 16.42
N SER A 208 17.83 -17.87 16.72
CA SER A 208 19.02 -18.69 16.48
C SER A 208 19.10 -19.92 17.39
N ILE A 209 18.46 -19.87 18.56
CA ILE A 209 18.56 -20.92 19.59
C ILE A 209 17.49 -21.99 19.40
N ALA A 210 16.25 -21.58 19.21
CA ALA A 210 15.13 -22.48 18.93
C ALA A 210 14.00 -21.71 18.28
N ILE A 211 13.30 -22.35 17.33
CA ILE A 211 12.06 -21.81 16.79
C ILE A 211 10.97 -22.08 17.84
N GLN A 212 10.58 -21.04 18.59
CA GLN A 212 9.47 -21.11 19.52
C GLN A 212 8.20 -20.60 18.84
N SER A 213 7.13 -21.39 18.94
CA SER A 213 5.79 -20.97 18.55
C SER A 213 4.99 -20.61 19.80
N GLY A 214 4.25 -19.51 19.76
CA GLY A 214 3.45 -19.03 20.89
C GLY A 214 2.73 -17.73 20.58
N TYR A 215 2.38 -16.99 21.63
CA TYR A 215 1.89 -15.62 21.49
C TYR A 215 3.09 -14.69 21.42
N PRO A 216 3.23 -13.88 20.34
CA PRO A 216 4.27 -12.88 20.27
C PRO A 216 4.29 -11.96 21.49
N VAL A 217 5.48 -11.71 22.02
CA VAL A 217 5.73 -10.74 23.10
C VAL A 217 6.70 -9.65 22.67
N TRP A 218 7.41 -9.86 21.56
CA TRP A 218 8.34 -8.93 20.97
C TRP A 218 8.05 -8.72 19.49
N ALA A 219 8.25 -7.50 19.04
CA ALA A 219 8.21 -7.13 17.64
C ALA A 219 9.38 -6.22 17.30
N ALA A 220 9.90 -6.31 16.07
CA ALA A 220 10.89 -5.39 15.53
C ALA A 220 10.56 -5.05 14.08
N THR A 221 10.84 -3.82 13.67
CA THR A 221 10.76 -3.39 12.27
C THR A 221 12.16 -3.36 11.66
N LEU A 222 12.27 -3.74 10.39
CA LEU A 222 13.53 -3.72 9.67
C LEU A 222 13.31 -3.43 8.17
N PRO A 223 14.31 -2.85 7.47
CA PRO A 223 14.24 -2.69 6.03
C PRO A 223 14.17 -4.06 5.34
N TYR A 224 13.23 -4.21 4.40
CA TYR A 224 13.14 -5.42 3.60
C TYR A 224 14.35 -5.50 2.65
N SER A 225 15.10 -6.60 2.74
CA SER A 225 16.23 -6.89 1.85
C SER A 225 15.86 -8.08 0.98
N PRO A 226 15.43 -7.88 -0.28
CA PRO A 226 15.06 -8.99 -1.15
C PRO A 226 16.27 -9.89 -1.42
N THR A 227 16.07 -11.20 -1.32
CA THR A 227 17.11 -12.22 -1.56
C THR A 227 17.19 -12.69 -3.02
N GLY A 228 16.41 -12.09 -3.94
CA GLY A 228 16.37 -12.48 -5.35
C GLY A 228 16.49 -11.30 -6.33
N SER A 229 16.97 -11.58 -7.54
CA SER A 229 17.24 -10.58 -8.59
C SER A 229 15.99 -9.95 -9.23
N ALA A 230 14.78 -10.43 -8.92
CA ALA A 230 13.55 -10.08 -9.63
C ALA A 230 12.67 -9.00 -8.97
N ILE A 231 13.10 -8.37 -7.87
CA ILE A 231 12.23 -7.40 -7.17
C ILE A 231 12.79 -5.99 -7.33
N SER A 232 12.13 -5.21 -8.18
CA SER A 232 12.12 -3.74 -8.16
C SER A 232 12.20 -3.27 -6.71
N ALA A 233 13.35 -2.69 -6.35
CA ALA A 233 13.70 -2.30 -4.98
C ALA A 233 12.86 -1.11 -4.49
N ASN A 234 11.56 -1.32 -4.28
CA ASN A 234 10.77 -0.43 -3.47
C ASN A 234 11.29 -0.58 -2.03
N ARG A 235 11.68 0.53 -1.41
CA ARG A 235 12.10 0.61 -0.01
C ARG A 235 10.93 0.22 0.88
N ARG A 236 10.72 -1.07 1.07
CA ARG A 236 9.71 -1.63 1.95
C ARG A 236 10.34 -1.98 3.29
N TRP A 237 9.48 -2.10 4.28
CA TRP A 237 9.83 -2.55 5.61
C TRP A 237 9.10 -3.83 5.90
N GLU A 238 9.68 -4.64 6.76
CA GLU A 238 9.01 -5.79 7.33
C GLU A 238 8.95 -5.65 8.85
N ILE A 239 8.02 -6.39 9.45
CA ILE A 239 7.90 -6.56 10.88
C ILE A 239 8.13 -8.02 11.22
N MET A 240 8.95 -8.25 12.25
CA MET A 240 9.28 -9.57 12.76
C MET A 240 8.74 -9.75 14.18
N PHE A 241 8.13 -10.90 14.46
CA PHE A 241 7.54 -11.25 15.76
C PHE A 241 8.28 -12.37 16.46
N GLU A 242 8.37 -12.32 17.78
CA GLU A 242 8.91 -13.41 18.58
C GLU A 242 8.11 -13.60 19.88
N PRO A 243 7.75 -14.84 20.27
CA PRO A 243 7.78 -16.09 19.49
C PRO A 243 7.03 -16.03 18.15
N ARG A 244 7.21 -17.03 17.28
CA ARG A 244 6.40 -17.17 16.06
C ARG A 244 4.91 -17.36 16.44
N PRO A 245 3.96 -16.71 15.75
CA PRO A 245 2.54 -16.87 16.03
C PRO A 245 2.08 -18.33 15.93
N ALA A 246 1.50 -18.85 17.01
CA ALA A 246 0.88 -20.18 17.04
C ALA A 246 -0.62 -20.17 16.71
N SER A 247 -1.22 -18.98 16.58
CA SER A 247 -2.63 -18.80 16.23
C SER A 247 -2.81 -17.58 15.34
N ILE A 248 -3.90 -17.56 14.57
CA ILE A 248 -4.29 -16.38 13.79
C ILE A 248 -4.72 -15.30 14.77
N GLN A 249 -4.00 -14.18 14.78
CA GLN A 249 -4.26 -13.04 15.65
C GLN A 249 -4.06 -11.76 14.87
N THR A 250 -4.85 -10.74 15.17
CA THR A 250 -4.65 -9.41 14.59
C THR A 250 -3.96 -8.52 15.61
N VAL A 251 -2.90 -7.85 15.18
CA VAL A 251 -2.19 -6.83 15.96
C VAL A 251 -2.35 -5.48 15.30
N MET A 252 -2.35 -4.44 16.12
CA MET A 252 -2.53 -3.06 15.70
C MET A 252 -1.45 -2.19 16.30
N PHE A 253 -0.93 -1.24 15.52
CA PHE A 253 0.01 -0.24 16.03
C PHE A 253 -0.07 1.06 15.23
N PRO A 254 0.15 2.21 15.87
CA PRO A 254 0.19 3.49 15.19
C PRO A 254 1.53 3.71 14.48
N TYR A 255 1.49 4.34 13.31
CA TYR A 255 2.65 4.76 12.53
C TYR A 255 2.37 6.05 11.75
N THR A 256 3.44 6.75 11.40
CA THR A 256 3.37 7.95 10.58
C THR A 256 3.49 7.53 9.13
N LEU A 257 2.47 7.85 8.35
CA LEU A 257 2.46 7.64 6.91
C LEU A 257 3.64 8.39 6.28
N HIS A 258 4.38 7.71 5.42
CA HIS A 258 5.42 8.31 4.60
C HIS A 258 4.97 8.38 3.14
N PHE A 259 5.14 9.54 2.51
CA PHE A 259 4.89 9.71 1.10
C PHE A 259 6.17 9.46 0.31
N ASN A 260 6.19 8.41 -0.51
CA ASN A 260 7.30 8.12 -1.41
C ASN A 260 7.20 8.95 -2.69
N LYS A 261 6.26 8.55 -3.55
CA LYS A 261 5.91 9.19 -4.83
C LYS A 261 4.60 8.60 -5.35
N LEU A 262 3.90 9.36 -6.16
CA LEU A 262 2.88 8.88 -7.08
C LEU A 262 3.52 8.60 -8.44
N GLN A 263 3.08 7.53 -9.09
CA GLN A 263 3.65 7.07 -10.35
C GLN A 263 2.59 7.03 -11.42
N MET A 264 2.94 7.52 -12.60
CA MET A 264 2.17 7.36 -13.81
C MET A 264 3.15 7.21 -14.97
N ARG A 265 2.74 6.45 -15.98
CA ARG A 265 3.44 6.36 -17.25
C ARG A 265 2.42 6.56 -18.36
N GLY A 266 2.79 7.30 -19.39
CA GLY A 266 2.02 7.41 -20.62
C GLY A 266 2.65 6.59 -21.73
N GLY A 267 1.90 6.39 -22.81
CA GLY A 267 2.38 5.81 -24.04
C GLY A 267 1.36 5.93 -25.18
N THR A 268 1.78 5.53 -26.37
CA THR A 268 0.95 5.47 -27.57
C THR A 268 0.88 4.02 -28.03
N ALA A 269 -0.33 3.49 -28.17
CA ALA A 269 -0.53 2.12 -28.60
C ALA A 269 -0.01 1.91 -30.02
N THR A 270 0.94 0.99 -30.17
CA THR A 270 1.40 0.50 -31.48
C THR A 270 0.48 -0.59 -32.04
N SER A 271 -0.16 -1.36 -31.17
CA SER A 271 -1.28 -2.25 -31.48
C SER A 271 -2.19 -2.40 -30.27
N ALA A 272 -3.45 -2.75 -30.48
CA ALA A 272 -4.40 -3.01 -29.40
C ALA A 272 -5.53 -3.94 -29.88
N GLY A 273 -6.29 -4.50 -28.93
CA GLY A 273 -7.44 -5.35 -29.15
C GLY A 273 -8.18 -5.65 -27.85
N ALA A 274 -9.11 -6.62 -27.89
CA ALA A 274 -10.04 -6.91 -26.79
C ALA A 274 -9.39 -7.26 -25.45
N THR A 275 -8.19 -7.85 -25.45
CA THR A 275 -7.50 -8.25 -24.21
C THR A 275 -6.06 -7.77 -24.16
N THR A 276 -5.68 -6.85 -25.04
CA THR A 276 -4.28 -6.40 -25.16
C THR A 276 -4.16 -4.95 -25.60
N ILE A 277 -3.15 -4.26 -25.08
CA ILE A 277 -2.60 -3.03 -25.67
C ILE A 277 -1.08 -3.19 -25.68
N ALA A 278 -0.40 -2.79 -26.76
CA ALA A 278 1.04 -2.92 -26.87
C ALA A 278 1.67 -1.61 -27.31
N ASP A 279 2.77 -1.26 -26.65
CA ASP A 279 3.63 -0.13 -26.97
C ASP A 279 5.06 -0.64 -27.11
N THR A 280 5.48 -0.88 -28.36
CA THR A 280 6.81 -1.44 -28.66
C THR A 280 7.97 -0.52 -28.28
N SER A 281 7.71 0.74 -27.89
CA SER A 281 8.74 1.65 -27.40
C SER A 281 9.10 1.41 -25.93
N ARG A 282 8.36 0.54 -25.23
CA ARG A 282 8.58 0.19 -23.83
C ARG A 282 9.56 -0.97 -23.67
N HIS A 283 10.37 -0.88 -22.62
CA HIS A 283 11.45 -1.82 -22.31
C HIS A 283 11.57 -2.10 -20.81
N GLU A 284 10.49 -1.91 -20.05
CA GLU A 284 10.47 -2.35 -18.66
C GLU A 284 10.61 -3.88 -18.57
N PRO A 285 11.11 -4.44 -17.45
CA PRO A 285 11.16 -5.88 -17.26
C PRO A 285 9.77 -6.53 -17.32
N ASP A 286 9.74 -7.84 -17.57
CA ASP A 286 8.52 -8.64 -17.47
C ASP A 286 7.85 -8.46 -16.09
N ASP A 287 6.52 -8.54 -16.06
CA ASP A 287 5.66 -8.36 -14.88
C ASP A 287 5.69 -6.98 -14.21
N TYR A 288 6.45 -6.02 -14.75
CA TYR A 288 6.64 -4.70 -14.12
C TYR A 288 5.31 -3.94 -13.87
N PHE A 289 4.31 -4.12 -14.73
CA PHE A 289 3.02 -3.44 -14.65
C PHE A 289 1.89 -4.32 -14.06
N ASN A 290 2.16 -5.53 -13.59
CA ASN A 290 1.11 -6.43 -13.11
C ASN A 290 0.38 -5.83 -11.90
N GLY A 291 -0.95 -5.88 -11.95
CA GLY A 291 -1.85 -5.28 -10.96
C GLY A 291 -2.01 -3.75 -11.07
N GLN A 292 -1.33 -3.09 -12.01
CA GLN A 292 -1.56 -1.68 -12.31
C GLN A 292 -2.80 -1.52 -13.21
N VAL A 293 -3.37 -0.33 -13.23
CA VAL A 293 -4.51 0.03 -14.08
C VAL A 293 -4.00 0.75 -15.32
N VAL A 294 -4.33 0.22 -16.49
CA VAL A 294 -4.14 0.89 -17.78
C VAL A 294 -5.45 1.55 -18.20
N LYS A 295 -5.42 2.83 -18.55
CA LYS A 295 -6.57 3.63 -18.94
C LYS A 295 -6.30 4.33 -20.26
N VAL A 296 -7.26 4.24 -21.18
CA VAL A 296 -7.20 4.91 -22.48
C VAL A 296 -7.71 6.34 -22.32
N ILE A 297 -6.85 7.32 -22.60
CA ILE A 297 -7.13 8.75 -22.38
C ILE A 297 -7.47 9.48 -23.68
N HIS A 298 -7.15 8.90 -24.84
CA HIS A 298 -7.47 9.45 -26.15
C HIS A 298 -7.48 8.36 -27.24
N GLY A 299 -8.25 8.58 -28.31
CA GLY A 299 -8.41 7.63 -29.42
C GLY A 299 -9.56 6.65 -29.23
N THR A 300 -9.56 5.55 -30.00
CA THR A 300 -10.55 4.48 -29.83
C THR A 300 -10.41 3.86 -28.45
N GLY A 301 -11.53 3.63 -27.77
CA GLY A 301 -11.54 3.12 -26.40
C GLY A 301 -11.38 4.18 -25.31
N LYS A 302 -11.41 5.49 -25.65
CA LYS A 302 -11.35 6.58 -24.66
C LYS A 302 -12.28 6.32 -23.47
N PHE A 303 -11.77 6.58 -22.27
CA PHE A 303 -12.37 6.30 -20.96
C PHE A 303 -12.43 4.84 -20.53
N SER A 304 -12.13 3.90 -21.42
CA SER A 304 -12.03 2.49 -21.05
C SER A 304 -10.75 2.24 -20.26
N TYR A 305 -10.82 1.34 -19.28
CA TYR A 305 -9.68 0.97 -18.45
C TYR A 305 -9.69 -0.51 -18.10
N ALA A 306 -8.55 -1.04 -17.68
CA ALA A 306 -8.44 -2.42 -17.24
C ALA A 306 -7.28 -2.63 -16.27
N VAL A 307 -7.35 -3.71 -15.47
CA VAL A 307 -6.23 -4.14 -14.63
C VAL A 307 -5.31 -5.03 -15.46
N VAL A 308 -4.02 -4.68 -15.46
CA VAL A 308 -2.98 -5.43 -16.16
C VAL A 308 -2.73 -6.74 -15.42
N THR A 309 -2.99 -7.86 -16.10
CA THR A 309 -2.76 -9.20 -15.56
C THR A 309 -1.36 -9.71 -15.86
N ASP A 310 -0.78 -9.27 -16.99
CA ASP A 310 0.56 -9.64 -17.45
C ASP A 310 1.16 -8.49 -18.26
N TYR A 311 2.48 -8.35 -18.20
CA TYR A 311 3.26 -7.43 -19.02
C TYR A 311 4.53 -8.10 -19.52
N VAL A 312 4.67 -8.12 -20.85
CA VAL A 312 5.84 -8.70 -21.53
C VAL A 312 6.76 -7.57 -21.98
N GLY A 313 7.89 -7.40 -21.32
CA GLY A 313 8.86 -6.34 -21.53
C GLY A 313 9.53 -6.38 -22.90
N SER A 314 9.72 -7.57 -23.46
CA SER A 314 10.33 -7.76 -24.79
C SER A 314 9.46 -7.24 -25.95
N THR A 315 8.14 -7.18 -25.77
CA THR A 315 7.17 -6.71 -26.78
C THR A 315 6.45 -5.43 -26.36
N GLY A 316 6.60 -5.00 -25.10
CA GLY A 316 5.84 -3.91 -24.52
C GLY A 316 4.33 -4.17 -24.47
N ALA A 317 3.94 -5.45 -24.40
CA ALA A 317 2.54 -5.85 -24.45
C ALA A 317 1.95 -5.95 -23.04
N PHE A 318 0.82 -5.27 -22.84
CA PHE A 318 -0.02 -5.39 -21.66
C PHE A 318 -1.16 -6.35 -21.98
N THR A 319 -1.36 -7.35 -21.13
CA THR A 319 -2.52 -8.24 -21.19
C THR A 319 -3.50 -7.87 -20.09
N VAL A 320 -4.78 -7.86 -20.45
CA VAL A 320 -5.88 -7.53 -19.56
C VAL A 320 -7.00 -8.56 -19.71
N ALA A 321 -7.80 -8.75 -18.67
CA ALA A 321 -8.91 -9.71 -18.71
C ALA A 321 -10.07 -9.22 -19.60
N ASP A 322 -10.45 -7.95 -19.46
CA ASP A 322 -11.49 -7.27 -20.23
C ASP A 322 -11.29 -5.75 -20.09
N TRP A 323 -11.78 -4.98 -21.07
CA TRP A 323 -11.85 -3.52 -20.97
C TRP A 323 -13.16 -3.11 -20.28
N LEU A 324 -13.03 -2.38 -19.20
CA LEU A 324 -14.15 -1.82 -18.45
C LEU A 324 -14.50 -0.42 -18.97
N ASP A 325 -15.77 -0.06 -18.88
CA ASP A 325 -16.23 1.32 -19.12
C ASP A 325 -15.79 2.26 -17.99
N GLU A 326 -16.13 3.55 -18.09
CA GLU A 326 -15.72 4.57 -17.12
C GLU A 326 -16.27 4.36 -15.70
N ASP A 327 -17.38 3.63 -15.57
CA ASP A 327 -18.04 3.30 -14.31
C ASP A 327 -17.58 1.94 -13.74
N GLY A 328 -16.69 1.23 -14.45
CA GLY A 328 -16.22 -0.10 -14.09
C GLY A 328 -17.17 -1.25 -14.48
N GLY A 329 -18.16 -0.97 -15.31
CA GLY A 329 -18.98 -1.97 -15.97
C GLY A 329 -18.21 -2.72 -17.06
N ALA A 330 -18.61 -3.96 -17.32
CA ALA A 330 -18.08 -4.72 -18.45
C ALA A 330 -18.59 -4.14 -19.78
N GLY A 331 -17.81 -4.29 -20.86
CA GLY A 331 -18.16 -3.77 -22.18
C GLY A 331 -17.61 -2.38 -22.47
N GLY A 332 -16.45 -2.04 -21.90
CA GLY A 332 -15.63 -0.94 -22.37
C GLY A 332 -15.29 -1.10 -23.86
N THR A 333 -15.02 0.03 -24.52
CA THR A 333 -14.65 -0.02 -25.94
C THR A 333 -13.19 -0.40 -26.09
N ASP A 334 -12.91 -1.44 -26.87
CA ASP A 334 -11.55 -1.89 -27.14
C ASP A 334 -10.66 -0.75 -27.70
N PRO A 335 -9.43 -0.58 -27.21
CA PRO A 335 -8.49 0.35 -27.80
C PRO A 335 -8.04 -0.10 -29.19
N ALA A 336 -7.56 0.86 -29.98
CA ALA A 336 -6.97 0.60 -31.29
C ALA A 336 -5.52 1.11 -31.36
N THR A 337 -4.84 0.81 -32.47
CA THR A 337 -3.55 1.45 -32.77
C THR A 337 -3.70 2.97 -32.79
N GLY A 338 -2.75 3.66 -32.16
CA GLY A 338 -2.73 5.12 -32.02
C GLY A 338 -3.49 5.63 -30.80
N SER A 339 -4.22 4.79 -30.05
CA SER A 339 -4.82 5.20 -28.79
C SER A 339 -3.74 5.62 -27.79
N LEU A 340 -3.96 6.74 -27.11
CA LEU A 340 -3.06 7.21 -26.06
C LEU A 340 -3.55 6.66 -24.73
N TYR A 341 -2.62 6.18 -23.91
CA TYR A 341 -2.96 5.55 -22.65
C TYR A 341 -2.05 6.05 -21.52
N ILE A 342 -2.55 5.87 -20.30
CA ILE A 342 -1.77 5.96 -19.07
C ILE A 342 -1.84 4.64 -18.33
N VAL A 343 -0.75 4.28 -17.63
CA VAL A 343 -0.71 3.17 -16.69
C VAL A 343 -0.25 3.69 -15.33
N GLN A 344 -0.96 3.30 -14.28
CA GLN A 344 -0.72 3.75 -12.91
C GLN A 344 -1.14 2.69 -11.89
N PRO A 345 -0.60 2.73 -10.66
CA PRO A 345 -1.09 1.88 -9.58
C PRO A 345 -2.60 2.07 -9.34
N ALA A 346 -3.31 1.01 -8.95
CA ALA A 346 -4.76 1.07 -8.72
C ALA A 346 -5.18 2.13 -7.69
N ALA A 347 -4.32 2.41 -6.70
CA ALA A 347 -4.53 3.45 -5.69
C ALA A 347 -3.52 4.60 -5.85
N ASN A 348 -3.65 5.38 -6.92
CA ASN A 348 -2.77 6.52 -7.22
C ASN A 348 -3.37 7.86 -6.79
N ILE A 349 -3.71 7.98 -5.50
CA ILE A 349 -4.31 9.18 -4.90
C ILE A 349 -3.36 9.71 -3.83
N HIS A 350 -3.32 11.02 -3.62
CA HIS A 350 -2.53 11.61 -2.54
C HIS A 350 -3.05 11.16 -1.15
N PRO A 351 -2.16 11.04 -0.15
CA PRO A 351 -2.52 10.38 1.11
C PRO A 351 -3.35 11.22 2.09
N ALA A 352 -3.47 12.53 1.87
CA ALA A 352 -4.09 13.47 2.81
C ALA A 352 -5.63 13.38 2.87
N GLY A 353 -6.27 12.87 1.81
CA GLY A 353 -7.73 12.79 1.69
C GLY A 353 -8.38 14.08 1.16
N LEU A 354 -9.66 13.96 0.80
CA LEU A 354 -10.47 14.93 0.02
C LEU A 354 -10.42 16.38 0.51
N GLN A 355 -10.38 16.56 1.83
CA GLN A 355 -10.42 17.88 2.45
C GLN A 355 -9.15 18.72 2.19
N PHE A 356 -8.08 18.10 1.70
CA PHE A 356 -6.81 18.78 1.39
C PHE A 356 -6.56 18.93 -0.11
N ASP A 357 -7.50 18.53 -0.96
CA ASP A 357 -7.34 18.52 -2.42
C ASP A 357 -6.95 19.90 -2.96
N ASN A 358 -7.67 20.95 -2.55
CA ASN A 358 -7.38 22.33 -2.95
C ASN A 358 -5.99 22.79 -2.47
N THR A 359 -5.59 22.42 -1.25
CA THR A 359 -4.27 22.79 -0.72
C THR A 359 -3.16 22.05 -1.46
N ILE A 360 -3.38 20.79 -1.82
CA ILE A 360 -2.41 19.99 -2.59
C ILE A 360 -2.32 20.52 -4.02
N GLU A 361 -3.43 20.87 -4.65
CA GLU A 361 -3.44 21.52 -5.97
C GLU A 361 -2.64 22.82 -5.94
N ALA A 362 -2.92 23.71 -4.97
CA ALA A 362 -2.19 24.96 -4.78
C ALA A 362 -0.69 24.72 -4.53
N ALA A 363 -0.32 23.71 -3.74
CA ALA A 363 1.07 23.32 -3.51
C ALA A 363 1.75 22.85 -4.80
N CYS A 364 1.06 22.05 -5.63
CA CYS A 364 1.57 21.57 -6.90
C CYS A 364 1.80 22.72 -7.90
N LYS A 365 0.83 23.65 -8.01
CA LYS A 365 0.94 24.85 -8.85
C LYS A 365 2.06 25.79 -8.39
N ALA A 366 2.12 26.07 -7.09
CA ALA A 366 3.19 26.86 -6.49
C ALA A 366 4.57 26.23 -6.74
N ARG A 367 4.68 24.90 -6.65
CA ARG A 367 5.94 24.20 -6.90
C ARG A 367 6.34 24.21 -8.37
N ALA A 368 5.39 24.03 -9.28
CA ALA A 368 5.64 24.13 -10.72
C ALA A 368 6.22 25.51 -11.06
N GLN A 369 5.60 26.58 -10.54
CA GLN A 369 6.07 27.95 -10.70
C GLN A 369 7.47 28.21 -10.14
N MET A 370 7.76 27.73 -8.92
CA MET A 370 9.10 27.86 -8.34
C MET A 370 10.18 27.20 -9.19
N GLU A 371 9.89 26.07 -9.83
CA GLU A 371 10.85 25.34 -10.66
C GLU A 371 10.96 25.86 -12.09
N THR A 372 9.92 26.50 -12.64
CA THR A 372 10.02 27.17 -13.96
C THR A 372 10.64 28.56 -13.89
N GLY A 373 10.68 29.17 -12.71
CA GLY A 373 11.21 30.53 -12.55
C GLY A 373 10.31 31.60 -13.15
N ASP A 374 9.02 31.28 -13.37
CA ASP A 374 8.04 32.27 -13.80
C ASP A 374 7.75 33.27 -12.67
N ALA A 375 7.75 34.55 -13.01
CA ALA A 375 7.83 35.67 -12.04
C ALA A 375 6.48 36.02 -11.39
N GLY A 376 5.40 35.31 -11.70
CA GLY A 376 4.08 35.61 -11.18
C GLY A 376 3.81 35.02 -9.79
N ASP A 377 4.29 35.59 -8.69
CA ASP A 377 4.19 35.08 -7.30
C ASP A 377 2.78 34.65 -6.77
N ASN A 378 1.74 34.70 -7.58
CA ASN A 378 0.34 34.45 -7.25
C ASN A 378 0.12 33.08 -6.58
N TRP A 379 0.61 31.98 -7.15
CA TRP A 379 0.33 30.64 -6.62
C TRP A 379 1.12 30.33 -5.34
N ILE A 380 2.35 30.86 -5.24
CA ILE A 380 3.15 30.75 -4.02
C ILE A 380 2.47 31.49 -2.87
N GLN A 381 1.95 32.69 -3.14
CA GLN A 381 1.19 33.46 -2.16
C GLN A 381 -0.13 32.78 -1.79
N GLU A 382 -0.89 32.28 -2.77
CA GLU A 382 -2.14 31.55 -2.53
C GLU A 382 -1.91 30.31 -1.65
N TYR A 383 -0.89 29.51 -1.97
CA TYR A 383 -0.54 28.34 -1.17
C TYR A 383 -0.16 28.73 0.26
N ARG A 384 0.76 29.69 0.45
CA ARG A 384 1.29 30.04 1.78
C ARG A 384 0.34 30.85 2.65
N GLN A 385 -0.47 31.73 2.06
CA GLN A 385 -1.30 32.68 2.80
C GLN A 385 -2.74 32.20 2.96
N VAL A 386 -3.25 31.38 2.03
CA VAL A 386 -4.64 30.93 2.03
C VAL A 386 -4.72 29.44 2.30
N ALA A 387 -4.17 28.62 1.40
CA ALA A 387 -4.45 27.19 1.40
C ALA A 387 -3.75 26.41 2.54
N LEU A 388 -2.52 26.78 2.89
CA LEU A 388 -1.75 26.12 3.95
C LEU A 388 -2.32 26.43 5.35
N PRO A 389 -2.62 27.69 5.73
CA PRO A 389 -3.28 27.97 7.00
C PRO A 389 -4.65 27.31 7.13
N GLU A 390 -5.41 27.21 6.03
CA GLU A 390 -6.68 26.47 6.03
C GLU A 390 -6.46 24.98 6.29
N ALA A 391 -5.49 24.35 5.62
CA ALA A 391 -5.13 22.96 5.88
C ALA A 391 -4.70 22.72 7.34
N HIS A 392 -3.91 23.63 7.93
CA HIS A 392 -3.55 23.56 9.35
C HIS A 392 -4.80 23.60 10.24
N ARG A 393 -5.78 24.45 9.94
CA ARG A 393 -7.04 24.54 10.68
C ARG A 393 -7.92 23.29 10.49
N LEU A 394 -7.96 22.71 9.29
CA LEU A 394 -8.69 21.48 8.99
C LEU A 394 -8.09 20.29 9.73
N ASP A 395 -6.77 20.12 9.69
CA ASP A 395 -6.07 19.08 10.44
C ASP A 395 -6.18 19.28 11.97
N ALA A 396 -6.24 20.52 12.44
CA ALA A 396 -6.49 20.80 13.84
C ALA A 396 -7.88 20.32 14.30
N ARG A 397 -8.88 20.34 13.39
CA ARG A 397 -10.27 19.93 13.63
C ARG A 397 -10.53 18.45 13.41
N SER A 398 -9.68 17.74 12.65
CA SER A 398 -9.86 16.33 12.30
C SER A 398 -9.68 15.36 13.48
N ILE A 399 -9.26 15.85 14.66
CA ILE A 399 -9.24 15.05 15.88
C ILE A 399 -10.67 14.53 16.15
N PRO A 400 -10.87 13.23 16.41
CA PRO A 400 -11.98 12.82 17.24
C PRO A 400 -11.83 13.62 18.52
N ARG A 401 -12.65 14.67 18.72
CA ARG A 401 -12.65 15.40 19.99
C ARG A 401 -12.69 14.30 21.03
N ARG A 402 -11.65 14.21 21.87
CA ARG A 402 -11.72 13.34 23.05
C ARG A 402 -12.95 13.84 23.75
N LEU A 403 -14.09 13.17 23.56
CA LEU A 403 -15.29 13.45 24.29
C LEU A 403 -14.82 13.23 25.72
N GLY A 404 -14.63 14.33 26.44
CA GLY A 404 -13.91 14.32 27.72
C GLY A 404 -14.48 13.19 28.55
N LYS A 405 -13.60 12.41 29.23
CA LYS A 405 -13.93 11.19 29.98
C LYS A 405 -15.44 11.05 30.22
N PHE A 406 -16.14 10.29 29.37
CA PHE A 406 -17.57 9.98 29.59
C PHE A 406 -17.81 9.17 30.87
N THR A 407 -16.74 8.82 31.58
CA THR A 407 -16.76 8.31 32.94
C THR A 407 -16.40 9.45 33.93
N SER A 408 -17.29 10.42 34.11
CA SER A 408 -17.58 10.93 35.47
C SER A 408 -18.86 10.27 36.00
N GLY A 409 -19.05 8.99 35.65
CA GLY A 409 -20.02 8.13 36.27
C GLY A 409 -19.57 7.81 37.69
N TYR A 410 -20.10 8.57 38.64
CA TYR A 410 -20.39 8.08 39.98
C TYR A 410 -19.17 7.67 40.84
N GLU A 411 -18.37 8.65 41.27
CA GLU A 411 -17.73 8.55 42.59
C GLU A 411 -18.84 8.64 43.66
N GLY A 412 -19.50 7.50 43.84
CA GLY A 412 -20.43 7.28 44.94
C GLY A 412 -19.68 7.41 46.27
N ILE A 413 -19.99 8.49 46.99
CA ILE A 413 -20.40 8.49 48.39
C ILE A 413 -19.54 7.59 49.30
N GLY A 414 -18.47 8.18 49.84
CA GLY A 414 -17.66 7.51 50.86
C GLY A 414 -16.62 8.41 51.50
N GLN A 415 -17.05 9.12 52.54
CA GLN A 415 -16.24 9.57 53.69
C GLN A 415 -15.57 10.96 53.60
N TYR A 416 -16.29 11.92 54.20
CA TYR A 416 -15.80 12.93 55.13
C TYR A 416 -14.27 13.03 55.28
N HIS A 417 -13.66 14.10 54.75
CA HIS A 417 -12.80 14.97 55.54
C HIS A 417 -12.43 16.26 54.79
N GLY A 418 -12.76 17.39 55.41
CA GLY A 418 -11.83 18.51 55.51
C GLY A 418 -11.55 19.32 54.24
N TRP A 419 -12.41 20.30 53.98
CA TRP A 419 -12.04 21.63 53.50
C TRP A 419 -10.54 21.96 53.51
N ARG A 420 -9.89 21.98 52.34
CA ARG A 420 -8.94 23.05 51.97
C ARG A 420 -9.02 23.36 50.48
N ARG A 421 -9.57 24.52 50.19
CA ARG A 421 -9.44 25.24 48.92
C ARG A 421 -7.96 25.33 48.53
N ARG A 422 -7.57 24.66 47.44
CA ARG A 422 -6.46 25.10 46.61
C ARG A 422 -6.94 25.14 45.17
N ARG A 423 -7.18 26.36 44.70
CA ARG A 423 -7.16 26.67 43.27
C ARG A 423 -5.73 26.45 42.80
N CYS A 424 -5.44 25.29 42.26
CA CYS A 424 -4.30 25.15 41.36
C CYS A 424 -4.88 25.31 39.96
N ARG A 425 -4.83 26.54 39.44
CA ARG A 425 -4.67 26.72 38.00
C ARG A 425 -3.35 26.03 37.66
N SER A 426 -3.44 24.90 36.97
CA SER A 426 -2.27 24.30 36.34
C SER A 426 -1.81 25.24 35.24
N TYR A 427 -0.50 25.42 35.11
CA TYR A 427 0.15 26.30 34.14
C TYR A 427 -0.06 25.83 32.68
N ASP A 428 -0.56 24.60 32.48
CA ASP A 428 -0.80 24.00 31.15
C ASP A 428 -2.20 24.29 30.58
N ASP A 429 -3.06 25.00 31.32
CA ASP A 429 -4.46 25.26 30.93
C ASP A 429 -4.66 26.67 30.35
N VAL A 430 -3.62 27.16 29.64
CA VAL A 430 -3.72 28.35 28.79
C VAL A 430 -3.70 27.88 27.35
N THR A 431 -4.87 27.55 26.83
CA THR A 431 -5.15 27.83 25.42
C THR A 431 -5.09 29.34 25.28
N THR A 432 -3.92 29.86 24.90
CA THR A 432 -3.78 31.28 24.57
C THR A 432 -4.66 31.53 23.36
N ASP A 433 -5.69 32.35 23.54
CA ASP A 433 -6.58 32.93 22.54
C ASP A 433 -5.84 33.86 21.53
N ASN A 434 -4.61 33.52 21.12
CA ASN A 434 -3.74 34.33 20.26
C ASN A 434 -3.10 33.51 19.12
N ASP A 435 -3.83 32.55 18.55
CA ASP A 435 -3.54 32.04 17.21
C ASP A 435 -4.48 32.74 16.21
N LEU A 436 -4.04 33.92 15.73
CA LEU A 436 -4.55 34.56 14.51
C LEU A 436 -3.85 33.97 13.28
#